data_AF-A0A3L9HIU0-F1
#
_entry.id   AF-A0A3L9HIU0-F1
#
_cell.length_a   1.000
_cell.length_b   1.000
_cell.length_c   1.000
_cell.angle_alpha   90.00
_cell.angle_beta   90.00
_cell.angle_gamma   90.00
#
_symmetry.space_group_name_H-M   'P 1'
#
loop_
_entity.id
_entity.type
_entity.pdbx_description
1 polymer ?
#
loop_
_entity_poly.entity_id
_entity_poly.type
_entity_poly.pdbx_seq_one_letter_code
_entity_poly.pdbx_strand_id
1 'polypeptide(L)'
;GFTTFLTMVYIVFVNPQILGVAGMDTSAVFVTTCLIAAFGSIMMGLFANLPVALAPAMGLNAFFAFVVVQAMGLPWQVGMGAIFWGAIGLLLLTIFRVRYWMIANIPVSLRVGITSGIGLFIGMMGLKNAGVIVANPETLVSIGNLTSHSVLLGILGFFIIAILASRNIHAAVLVSIVVTTLLGWMLGDVHYNGIVSAPPSVMTVVGHVDLAGSFNLGLAGVIFSFMLVNLFDSSGTLIGVTDKAGLADEKGKFPRMKQALYVDSISSVTGSFIGTSSVTAYIESSSGVSVGGRTGLTAVVVGLLFLLVIFLSPLAGMVPGYA
;
A
#
# COMPACT_ATOMS: atom_id res chain seq x y z
N GLY A 1 -7.32 8.10 -14.44
CA GLY A 1 -8.40 7.19 -14.02
C GLY A 1 -7.97 5.77 -14.27
N PHE A 2 -8.31 5.20 -15.42
CA PHE A 2 -7.94 3.83 -15.79
C PHE A 2 -6.42 3.56 -15.75
N THR A 3 -5.60 4.46 -16.30
CA THR A 3 -4.13 4.33 -16.22
C THR A 3 -3.63 4.26 -14.78
N THR A 4 -4.07 5.18 -13.92
CA THR A 4 -3.75 5.18 -12.49
C THR A 4 -4.17 3.86 -11.84
N PHE A 5 -5.38 3.40 -12.12
CA PHE A 5 -5.90 2.15 -11.59
C PHE A 5 -5.03 0.96 -12.00
N LEU A 6 -4.67 0.82 -13.28
CA LEU A 6 -3.78 -0.25 -13.75
C LEU A 6 -2.40 -0.23 -13.08
N THR A 7 -1.90 0.95 -12.74
CA THR A 7 -0.61 1.08 -12.04
C THR A 7 -0.67 0.75 -10.57
N MET A 8 -1.84 0.81 -9.93
CA MET A 8 -2.00 0.60 -8.49
C MET A 8 -2.77 -0.67 -8.11
N VAL A 9 -3.48 -1.30 -9.05
CA VAL A 9 -4.35 -2.46 -8.78
C VAL A 9 -3.58 -3.63 -8.18
N TYR A 10 -2.26 -3.71 -8.37
CA TYR A 10 -1.42 -4.72 -7.72
C TYR A 10 -1.61 -4.77 -6.20
N ILE A 11 -2.01 -3.65 -5.56
CA ILE A 11 -2.26 -3.58 -4.13
C ILE A 11 -3.28 -4.60 -3.63
N VAL A 12 -4.23 -4.98 -4.49
CA VAL A 12 -5.26 -5.97 -4.12
C VAL A 12 -4.67 -7.36 -3.95
N PHE A 13 -3.51 -7.65 -4.56
CA PHE A 13 -2.81 -8.91 -4.40
C PHE A 13 -1.75 -8.81 -3.31
N VAL A 14 -0.96 -7.74 -3.34
CA VAL A 14 0.22 -7.61 -2.46
C VAL A 14 -0.18 -7.29 -1.02
N ASN A 15 -1.21 -6.48 -0.78
CA ASN A 15 -1.61 -6.15 0.60
C ASN A 15 -2.11 -7.38 1.39
N PRO A 16 -3.02 -8.22 0.84
CA PRO A 16 -3.39 -9.47 1.49
C PRO A 16 -2.21 -10.40 1.74
N GLN A 17 -1.26 -10.50 0.81
CA GLN A 17 -0.07 -11.34 1.00
C GLN A 17 0.79 -10.85 2.16
N ILE A 18 1.00 -9.53 2.30
CA ILE A 18 1.78 -8.96 3.41
C ILE A 18 1.04 -9.11 4.74
N LEU A 19 -0.23 -8.73 4.82
CA LEU A 19 -1.01 -8.80 6.06
C LEU A 19 -1.36 -10.24 6.45
N GLY A 20 -1.44 -11.16 5.49
CA GLY A 20 -1.59 -12.59 5.75
C GLY A 20 -0.41 -13.18 6.52
N VAL A 21 0.80 -12.66 6.30
CA VAL A 21 1.99 -13.06 7.07
C VAL A 21 1.89 -12.65 8.55
N ALA A 22 1.09 -11.63 8.87
CA ALA A 22 0.75 -11.24 10.24
C ALA A 22 -0.35 -12.11 10.88
N GLY A 23 -0.89 -13.09 10.15
CA GLY A 23 -1.97 -13.97 10.61
C GLY A 23 -3.38 -13.43 10.33
N MET A 24 -3.52 -12.44 9.46
CA MET A 24 -4.83 -11.91 9.05
C MET A 24 -5.46 -12.74 7.93
N ASP A 25 -6.78 -12.79 7.89
CA ASP A 25 -7.52 -13.43 6.80
C ASP A 25 -7.34 -12.65 5.49
N THR A 26 -6.63 -13.26 4.54
CA THR A 26 -6.29 -12.65 3.24
C THR A 26 -7.52 -12.30 2.41
N SER A 27 -8.60 -13.06 2.50
CA SER A 27 -9.84 -12.81 1.76
C SER A 27 -10.57 -11.58 2.30
N ALA A 28 -10.61 -11.44 3.62
CA ALA A 28 -11.17 -10.25 4.26
C ALA A 28 -10.31 -9.01 4.00
N VAL A 29 -8.97 -9.13 4.09
CA VAL A 29 -8.04 -8.03 3.78
C VAL A 29 -8.18 -7.55 2.33
N PHE A 30 -8.38 -8.47 1.38
CA PHE A 30 -8.63 -8.11 -0.02
C PHE A 30 -9.83 -7.16 -0.15
N VAL A 31 -10.95 -7.52 0.48
CA VAL A 31 -12.18 -6.72 0.42
C VAL A 31 -12.00 -5.38 1.14
N THR A 32 -11.42 -5.36 2.35
CA THR A 32 -11.20 -4.11 3.10
C THR A 32 -10.24 -3.17 2.38
N THR A 33 -9.21 -3.71 1.71
CA THR A 33 -8.29 -2.96 0.83
C THR A 33 -9.04 -2.26 -0.29
N CYS A 34 -9.90 -2.99 -1.01
CA CYS A 34 -10.68 -2.43 -2.11
C CYS A 34 -11.67 -1.37 -1.61
N LEU A 35 -12.37 -1.63 -0.51
CA LEU A 35 -13.33 -0.71 0.08
C LEU A 35 -12.67 0.59 0.54
N ILE A 36 -11.53 0.52 1.22
CA ILE A 36 -10.86 1.73 1.69
C ILE A 36 -10.18 2.50 0.55
N ALA A 37 -9.62 1.81 -0.44
CA ALA A 37 -9.05 2.46 -1.61
C ALA A 37 -10.13 3.19 -2.41
N ALA A 38 -11.32 2.58 -2.53
CA ALA A 38 -12.49 3.21 -3.11
C ALA A 38 -12.93 4.44 -2.31
N PHE A 39 -13.11 4.29 -0.99
CA PHE A 39 -13.51 5.38 -0.11
C PHE A 39 -12.53 6.56 -0.19
N GLY A 40 -11.24 6.33 0.06
CA GLY A 40 -10.23 7.39 0.06
C GLY A 40 -10.09 8.07 -1.30
N SER A 41 -10.09 7.30 -2.39
CA SER A 41 -9.96 7.85 -3.75
C SER A 41 -11.20 8.65 -4.18
N ILE A 42 -12.41 8.18 -3.87
CA ILE A 42 -13.66 8.90 -4.16
C ILE A 42 -13.71 10.19 -3.34
N MET A 43 -13.40 10.13 -2.05
CA MET A 43 -13.38 11.32 -1.19
C MET A 43 -12.34 12.34 -1.66
N MET A 44 -11.16 11.91 -2.12
CA MET A 44 -10.12 12.79 -2.65
C MET A 44 -10.59 13.47 -3.94
N GLY A 45 -11.25 12.70 -4.80
CA GLY A 45 -11.82 13.21 -6.04
C GLY A 45 -12.95 14.23 -5.82
N LEU A 46 -13.87 13.96 -4.89
CA LEU A 46 -15.03 14.81 -4.64
C LEU A 46 -14.70 16.06 -3.81
N PHE A 47 -13.95 15.92 -2.72
CA PHE A 47 -13.71 17.01 -1.78
C PHE A 47 -12.47 17.85 -2.14
N ALA A 48 -11.36 17.19 -2.48
CA ALA A 48 -10.12 17.89 -2.84
C ALA A 48 -10.02 18.21 -4.33
N ASN A 49 -10.80 17.55 -5.19
CA ASN A 49 -10.73 17.68 -6.65
C ASN A 49 -9.30 17.51 -7.20
N LEU A 50 -8.52 16.59 -6.61
CA LEU A 50 -7.14 16.31 -7.00
C LEU A 50 -7.05 14.97 -7.73
N PRO A 51 -6.15 14.84 -8.72
CA PRO A 51 -5.96 13.61 -9.47
C PRO A 51 -5.14 12.55 -8.72
N VAL A 52 -5.32 12.45 -7.41
CA VAL A 52 -4.54 11.58 -6.52
C VAL A 52 -5.44 10.45 -6.03
N ALA A 53 -5.05 9.21 -6.30
CA ALA A 53 -5.69 8.03 -5.73
C ALA A 53 -5.09 7.70 -4.37
N LEU A 54 -5.92 7.11 -3.51
CA LEU A 54 -5.57 6.69 -2.15
C LEU A 54 -5.78 5.19 -2.02
N ALA A 55 -4.84 4.54 -1.33
CA ALA A 55 -4.91 3.12 -0.99
C ALA A 55 -4.03 2.83 0.25
N PRO A 56 -4.11 1.63 0.85
CA PRO A 56 -3.31 1.27 2.02
C PRO A 56 -1.81 1.45 1.80
N ALA A 57 -1.10 2.07 2.73
CA ALA A 57 0.30 2.41 2.55
C ALA A 57 1.20 1.17 2.59
N MET A 58 1.83 0.85 1.46
CA MET A 58 2.69 -0.33 1.30
C MET A 58 3.85 -0.35 2.30
N GLY A 59 4.46 0.81 2.56
CA GLY A 59 5.51 0.94 3.57
C GLY A 59 5.05 0.59 4.98
N LEU A 60 3.88 1.09 5.37
CA LEU A 60 3.32 0.83 6.69
C LEU A 60 2.84 -0.63 6.82
N ASN A 61 2.31 -1.24 5.75
CA ASN A 61 1.95 -2.65 5.72
C ASN A 61 3.14 -3.55 6.02
N ALA A 62 4.26 -3.32 5.35
CA ALA A 62 5.48 -4.10 5.53
C ALA A 62 6.07 -3.90 6.93
N PHE A 63 6.17 -2.65 7.40
CA PHE A 63 6.64 -2.37 8.76
C PHE A 63 5.74 -3.04 9.82
N PHE A 64 4.43 -2.99 9.65
CA PHE A 64 3.47 -3.67 10.52
C PHE A 64 3.67 -5.19 10.56
N ALA A 65 3.60 -5.84 9.41
CA ALA A 65 3.60 -7.31 9.37
C ALA A 65 4.95 -7.90 9.81
N PHE A 66 6.06 -7.33 9.31
CA PHE A 66 7.37 -7.93 9.51
C PHE A 66 8.07 -7.44 10.78
N VAL A 67 7.90 -6.18 11.17
CA VAL A 67 8.58 -5.64 12.36
C VAL A 67 7.69 -5.77 13.58
N VAL A 68 6.49 -5.19 13.55
CA VAL A 68 5.62 -5.12 14.73
C VAL A 68 5.05 -6.50 15.09
N VAL A 69 4.54 -7.24 14.10
CA VAL A 69 3.92 -8.54 14.36
C VAL A 69 4.97 -9.65 14.45
N GLN A 70 5.81 -9.83 13.42
CA GLN A 70 6.78 -10.92 13.44
C GLN A 70 7.98 -10.69 14.36
N ALA A 71 8.73 -9.59 14.18
CA ALA A 71 9.98 -9.39 14.93
C ALA A 71 9.75 -9.07 16.41
N MET A 72 8.73 -8.26 16.74
CA MET A 72 8.39 -7.92 18.13
C MET A 72 7.41 -8.91 18.77
N GLY A 73 6.82 -9.83 18.00
CA GLY A 73 5.89 -10.86 18.50
C GLY A 73 4.54 -10.32 18.98
N LEU A 74 4.13 -9.13 18.56
CA LEU A 74 2.85 -8.54 18.98
C LEU A 74 1.69 -9.13 18.17
N PRO A 75 0.53 -9.39 18.81
CA PRO A 75 -0.66 -9.79 18.07
C PRO A 75 -1.09 -8.68 17.10
N TRP A 76 -1.53 -9.08 15.91
CA TRP A 76 -1.86 -8.15 14.82
C TRP A 76 -2.96 -7.16 15.21
N GLN A 77 -3.88 -7.55 16.10
CA GLN A 77 -4.95 -6.71 16.64
C GLN A 77 -4.39 -5.49 17.40
N VAL A 78 -3.36 -5.71 18.22
CA VAL A 78 -2.68 -4.64 18.99
C VAL A 78 -1.83 -3.79 18.06
N GLY A 79 -1.14 -4.39 17.10
CA GLY A 79 -0.39 -3.63 16.10
C GLY A 79 -1.29 -2.73 15.23
N MET A 80 -2.48 -3.20 14.84
CA MET A 80 -3.47 -2.40 14.11
C MET A 80 -4.00 -1.25 14.97
N GLY A 81 -4.20 -1.50 16.27
CA GLY A 81 -4.54 -0.43 17.22
C GLY A 81 -3.45 0.65 17.29
N ALA A 82 -2.17 0.26 17.25
CA ALA A 82 -1.07 1.21 17.20
C ALA A 82 -1.07 2.06 15.91
N ILE A 83 -1.39 1.45 14.76
CA ILE A 83 -1.59 2.18 13.49
C ILE A 83 -2.76 3.16 13.62
N PHE A 84 -3.88 2.74 14.24
CA PHE A 84 -5.05 3.58 14.43
C PHE A 84 -4.75 4.81 15.29
N TRP A 85 -4.06 4.63 16.42
CA TRP A 85 -3.62 5.76 17.25
C TRP A 85 -2.63 6.68 16.51
N GLY A 86 -1.73 6.11 15.69
CA GLY A 86 -0.85 6.88 14.83
C GLY A 86 -1.61 7.71 13.80
N ALA A 87 -2.66 7.15 13.20
CA ALA A 87 -3.55 7.83 12.26
C ALA A 87 -4.39 8.92 12.95
N ILE A 88 -4.86 8.70 14.17
CA ILE A 88 -5.50 9.74 15.00
C ILE A 88 -4.51 10.87 15.28
N GLY A 89 -3.27 10.55 15.66
CA GLY A 89 -2.22 11.53 15.86
C GLY A 89 -2.02 12.39 14.61
N LEU A 90 -1.97 11.77 13.43
CA LEU A 90 -1.87 12.48 12.16
C LEU A 90 -3.11 13.35 11.86
N LEU A 91 -4.31 12.86 12.17
CA LEU A 91 -5.55 13.62 12.03
C LEU A 91 -5.54 14.85 12.95
N LEU A 92 -5.11 14.71 14.20
CA LEU A 92 -4.96 15.81 15.13
C LEU A 92 -3.95 16.85 14.61
N LEU A 93 -2.78 16.41 14.13
CA LEU A 93 -1.79 17.31 13.51
C LEU A 93 -2.35 18.05 12.29
N THR A 94 -3.26 17.42 11.55
CA THR A 94 -3.97 18.03 10.41
C THR A 94 -4.98 19.07 10.89
N ILE A 95 -5.76 18.76 11.92
CA ILE A 95 -6.74 19.68 12.55
C ILE A 95 -6.04 20.92 13.11
N PHE A 96 -4.93 20.73 13.84
CA PHE A 96 -4.13 21.81 14.41
C PHE A 96 -3.27 22.56 13.38
N ARG A 97 -3.36 22.18 12.09
CA ARG A 97 -2.58 22.76 10.97
C ARG A 97 -1.06 22.65 11.12
N VAL A 98 -0.58 21.86 12.08
CA VAL A 98 0.85 21.59 12.31
C VAL A 98 1.45 20.83 11.14
N ARG A 99 0.65 19.92 10.53
CA ARG A 99 1.05 19.15 9.34
C ARG A 99 1.54 20.04 8.20
N TYR A 100 0.89 21.19 7.97
CA TYR A 100 1.29 22.15 6.93
C TYR A 100 2.66 22.78 7.22
N TRP A 101 2.90 23.18 8.47
CA TRP A 101 4.17 23.78 8.89
C TRP A 101 5.32 22.77 8.87
N MET A 102 5.06 21.52 9.28
CA MET A 102 6.06 20.45 9.25
C MET A 102 6.49 20.18 7.80
N ILE A 103 5.56 19.98 6.88
CA ILE A 103 5.85 19.67 5.46
C ILE A 103 6.81 20.67 4.81
N ALA A 104 6.62 21.97 5.07
CA ALA A 104 7.47 23.02 4.54
C ALA A 104 8.90 23.01 5.10
N ASN A 105 9.11 22.41 6.28
CA ASN A 105 10.40 22.39 6.98
C ASN A 105 11.06 21.01 6.97
N ILE A 106 10.46 19.99 6.36
CA ILE A 106 11.05 18.67 6.25
C ILE A 106 12.23 18.72 5.27
N PRO A 107 13.47 18.48 5.73
CA PRO A 107 14.64 18.42 4.86
C PRO A 107 14.45 17.36 3.78
N VAL A 108 14.82 17.70 2.54
CA VAL A 108 14.75 16.77 1.40
C VAL A 108 15.49 15.47 1.71
N SER A 109 16.64 15.55 2.39
CA SER A 109 17.43 14.37 2.81
C SER A 109 16.64 13.39 3.67
N LEU A 110 15.80 13.87 4.60
CA LEU A 110 14.96 12.99 5.43
C LEU A 110 13.84 12.35 4.61
N ARG A 111 13.22 13.10 3.69
CA ARG A 111 12.18 12.59 2.79
C ARG A 111 12.72 11.49 1.87
N VAL A 112 13.91 11.70 1.30
CA VAL A 112 14.59 10.70 0.46
C VAL A 112 15.03 9.50 1.30
N GLY A 113 15.56 9.72 2.51
CA GLY A 113 16.02 8.64 3.38
C GLY A 113 14.91 7.68 3.80
N ILE A 114 13.75 8.20 4.22
CA ILE A 114 12.61 7.39 4.66
C ILE A 114 12.07 6.54 3.49
N THR A 115 11.86 7.16 2.33
CA THR A 115 11.37 6.45 1.13
C THR A 115 12.37 5.40 0.63
N SER A 116 13.67 5.73 0.62
CA SER A 116 14.73 4.80 0.22
C SER A 116 14.85 3.61 1.17
N GLY A 117 14.80 3.85 2.48
CA GLY A 117 14.89 2.80 3.50
C GLY A 117 13.71 1.83 3.43
N ILE A 118 12.48 2.35 3.31
CA ILE A 118 11.27 1.53 3.15
C ILE A 118 11.31 0.75 1.84
N GLY A 119 11.74 1.39 0.74
CA GLY A 119 11.87 0.72 -0.56
C GLY A 119 12.87 -0.43 -0.55
N LEU A 120 14.06 -0.21 0.02
CA LEU A 120 15.08 -1.26 0.20
C LEU A 120 14.57 -2.40 1.09
N PHE A 121 13.85 -2.08 2.17
CA PHE A 121 13.25 -3.07 3.06
C PHE A 121 12.19 -3.92 2.33
N ILE A 122 11.26 -3.31 1.61
CA ILE A 122 10.25 -4.02 0.81
C ILE A 122 10.92 -4.86 -0.28
N GLY A 123 11.94 -4.32 -0.95
CA GLY A 123 12.70 -5.04 -1.97
C GLY A 123 13.37 -6.31 -1.41
N MET A 124 14.02 -6.18 -0.25
CA MET A 124 14.60 -7.33 0.47
C MET A 124 13.53 -8.36 0.85
N MET A 125 12.38 -7.92 1.35
CA MET A 125 11.28 -8.83 1.70
C MET A 125 10.66 -9.50 0.46
N GLY A 126 10.61 -8.82 -0.68
CA GLY A 126 10.22 -9.40 -1.97
C GLY A 126 11.17 -10.52 -2.40
N LEU A 127 12.49 -10.28 -2.33
CA LEU A 127 13.50 -11.31 -2.60
C LEU A 127 13.39 -12.52 -1.65
N LYS A 128 13.06 -12.26 -0.38
CA LYS A 128 12.85 -13.31 0.63
C LYS A 128 11.60 -14.14 0.30
N ASN A 129 10.49 -13.49 -0.04
CA ASN A 129 9.23 -14.16 -0.38
C ASN A 129 9.33 -14.95 -1.70
N ALA A 130 10.10 -14.46 -2.67
CA ALA A 130 10.42 -15.18 -3.90
C ALA A 130 11.38 -16.36 -3.66
N GLY A 131 12.00 -16.48 -2.48
CA GLY A 131 12.98 -17.51 -2.15
C GLY A 131 14.39 -17.26 -2.73
N VAL A 132 14.63 -16.09 -3.34
CA VAL A 132 15.95 -15.70 -3.88
C VAL A 132 16.97 -15.57 -2.75
N ILE A 133 16.53 -15.01 -1.62
CA ILE A 133 17.33 -14.93 -0.40
C ILE A 133 16.67 -15.71 0.74
N VAL A 134 17.49 -16.38 1.53
CA VAL A 134 17.08 -17.16 2.70
C VAL A 134 17.89 -16.72 3.93
N ALA A 135 17.30 -16.88 5.12
CA ALA A 135 17.98 -16.55 6.36
C ALA A 135 19.17 -17.50 6.58
N ASN A 136 20.33 -16.94 6.92
CA ASN A 136 21.51 -17.71 7.29
C ASN A 136 21.95 -17.28 8.70
N PRO A 137 22.13 -18.22 9.66
CA PRO A 137 22.55 -17.88 11.01
C PRO A 137 23.90 -17.13 11.10
N GLU A 138 24.78 -17.33 10.13
CA GLU A 138 26.14 -16.78 10.13
C GLU A 138 26.25 -15.45 9.38
N THR A 139 25.52 -15.30 8.27
CA THR A 139 25.62 -14.11 7.38
C THR A 139 24.38 -13.26 7.35
N LEU A 140 23.35 -13.60 8.16
CA LEU A 140 21.97 -13.08 8.12
C LEU A 140 21.21 -13.39 6.81
N VAL A 141 21.90 -13.36 5.67
CA VAL A 141 21.35 -13.58 4.32
C VAL A 141 22.23 -14.54 3.53
N SER A 142 21.62 -15.53 2.88
CA SER A 142 22.25 -16.44 1.91
C SER A 142 21.40 -16.54 0.65
N ILE A 143 22.00 -16.98 -0.45
CA ILE A 143 21.28 -17.27 -1.69
C ILE A 143 20.43 -18.53 -1.47
N GLY A 144 19.16 -18.46 -1.84
CA GLY A 144 18.24 -19.59 -1.79
C GLY A 144 18.46 -20.58 -2.94
N ASN A 145 17.53 -21.53 -3.10
CA ASN A 145 17.64 -22.51 -4.17
C ASN A 145 17.18 -21.92 -5.51
N LEU A 146 18.13 -21.43 -6.31
CA LEU A 146 17.90 -20.82 -7.63
C LEU A 146 17.32 -21.78 -8.67
N THR A 147 17.38 -23.11 -8.45
CA THR A 147 16.77 -24.10 -9.36
C THR A 147 15.33 -24.45 -8.98
N SER A 148 14.80 -23.90 -7.89
CA SER A 148 13.40 -24.12 -7.53
C SER A 148 12.45 -23.33 -8.46
N HIS A 149 11.30 -23.92 -8.77
CA HIS A 149 10.29 -23.32 -9.65
C HIS A 149 9.84 -21.94 -9.17
N SER A 150 9.61 -21.76 -7.87
CA SER A 150 9.19 -20.48 -7.28
C SER A 150 10.23 -19.37 -7.45
N VAL A 151 11.53 -19.68 -7.29
CA VAL A 151 12.61 -18.70 -7.46
C VAL A 151 12.77 -18.30 -8.91
N LEU A 152 12.68 -19.26 -9.83
CA LEU A 152 12.75 -18.99 -11.27
C LEU A 152 11.60 -18.10 -11.73
N LEU A 153 10.37 -18.37 -11.27
CA LEU A 153 9.20 -17.54 -11.59
C LEU A 153 9.30 -16.15 -10.98
N GLY A 154 9.79 -16.03 -9.74
CA GLY A 154 10.02 -14.72 -9.11
C GLY A 154 11.09 -13.88 -9.83
N ILE A 155 12.21 -14.50 -10.23
CA ILE A 155 13.25 -13.84 -11.03
C ILE A 155 12.70 -13.42 -12.40
N LEU A 156 11.95 -14.30 -13.06
CA LEU A 156 11.29 -14.00 -14.34
C LEU A 156 10.32 -12.83 -14.21
N GLY A 157 9.51 -12.80 -13.15
CA GLY A 157 8.62 -11.68 -12.83
C GLY A 157 9.39 -10.36 -12.67
N PHE A 158 10.46 -10.36 -11.87
CA PHE A 158 11.32 -9.18 -11.71
C PHE A 158 11.85 -8.66 -13.05
N PHE A 159 12.35 -9.54 -13.93
CA PHE A 159 12.83 -9.13 -15.25
C PHE A 159 11.71 -8.62 -16.15
N ILE A 160 10.51 -9.21 -16.11
CA ILE A 160 9.33 -8.71 -16.83
C ILE A 160 9.02 -7.27 -16.38
N ILE A 161 8.99 -7.02 -15.07
CA ILE A 161 8.78 -5.67 -14.52
C ILE A 161 9.86 -4.72 -15.03
N ALA A 162 11.14 -5.09 -14.90
CA ALA A 162 12.26 -4.25 -15.30
C ALA A 162 12.22 -3.91 -16.82
N ILE A 163 11.94 -4.89 -17.67
CA ILE A 163 11.86 -4.71 -19.12
C ILE A 163 10.68 -3.80 -19.49
N LEU A 164 9.49 -4.08 -18.96
CA LEU A 164 8.28 -3.27 -19.23
C LEU A 164 8.42 -1.85 -18.68
N ALA A 165 9.00 -1.69 -17.48
CA ALA A 165 9.26 -0.40 -16.86
C ALA A 165 10.29 0.41 -17.66
N SER A 166 11.36 -0.22 -18.17
CA SER A 166 12.33 0.45 -19.04
C SER A 166 11.71 0.97 -20.35
N ARG A 167 10.62 0.33 -20.80
CA ARG A 167 9.82 0.75 -21.95
C ARG A 167 8.69 1.72 -21.61
N ASN A 168 8.66 2.25 -20.38
CA ASN A 168 7.62 3.15 -19.86
C ASN A 168 6.20 2.57 -19.92
N ILE A 169 6.04 1.25 -19.85
CA ILE A 169 4.73 0.61 -19.80
C ILE A 169 4.21 0.64 -18.36
N HIS A 170 3.18 1.45 -18.14
CA HIS A 170 2.62 1.73 -16.81
C HIS A 170 2.08 0.48 -16.09
N ALA A 171 1.58 -0.52 -16.82
CA ALA A 171 1.03 -1.76 -16.24
C ALA A 171 2.07 -2.86 -15.94
N ALA A 172 3.37 -2.53 -15.89
CA ALA A 172 4.46 -3.50 -15.77
C ALA A 172 4.28 -4.52 -14.62
N VAL A 173 3.93 -4.05 -13.43
CA VAL A 173 3.73 -4.89 -12.24
C VAL A 173 2.53 -5.83 -12.42
N LEU A 174 1.41 -5.32 -12.92
CA LEU A 174 0.21 -6.13 -13.17
C LEU A 174 0.47 -7.21 -14.23
N VAL A 175 1.14 -6.85 -15.33
CA VAL A 175 1.48 -7.80 -16.40
C VAL A 175 2.40 -8.90 -15.87
N SER A 176 3.39 -8.54 -15.05
CA SER A 176 4.25 -9.53 -14.39
C SER A 176 3.43 -10.51 -13.56
N ILE A 177 2.58 -10.01 -12.64
CA ILE A 177 1.74 -10.84 -11.77
C ILE A 177 0.88 -11.80 -12.60
N VAL A 178 0.27 -11.33 -13.68
CA VAL A 178 -0.57 -12.18 -14.54
C VAL A 178 0.27 -13.26 -15.24
N VAL A 179 1.42 -12.91 -15.80
CA VAL A 179 2.29 -13.86 -16.51
C VAL A 179 2.86 -14.90 -15.55
N THR A 180 3.37 -14.50 -14.40
CA THR A 180 3.94 -15.41 -13.40
C THR A 180 2.86 -16.31 -12.80
N THR A 181 1.66 -15.79 -12.55
CA THR A 181 0.51 -16.59 -12.07
C THR A 181 0.04 -17.60 -13.11
N LEU A 182 -0.03 -17.23 -14.40
CA LEU A 182 -0.40 -18.15 -15.48
C LEU A 182 0.63 -19.26 -15.67
N LEU A 183 1.91 -18.94 -15.59
CA LEU A 183 2.98 -19.95 -15.62
C LEU A 183 2.90 -20.87 -14.40
N GLY A 184 2.65 -20.32 -13.20
CA GLY A 184 2.40 -21.11 -11.99
C GLY A 184 1.18 -22.03 -12.13
N TRP A 185 0.12 -21.57 -12.78
CA TRP A 185 -1.05 -22.40 -13.10
C TRP A 185 -0.72 -23.54 -14.07
N MET A 186 0.08 -23.28 -15.12
CA MET A 186 0.53 -24.31 -16.06
C MET A 186 1.44 -25.36 -15.41
N LEU A 187 2.22 -24.96 -14.42
CA LEU A 187 3.09 -25.85 -13.64
C LEU A 187 2.34 -26.64 -12.55
N GLY A 188 1.07 -26.30 -12.30
CA GLY A 188 0.22 -26.95 -11.29
C GLY A 188 0.32 -26.35 -9.88
N ASP A 189 1.09 -25.27 -9.70
CA ASP A 189 1.29 -24.59 -8.40
C ASP A 189 0.10 -23.70 -8.01
N VAL A 190 -0.70 -23.26 -8.98
CA VAL A 190 -1.86 -22.39 -8.77
C VAL A 190 -3.13 -23.15 -9.10
N HIS A 191 -4.11 -23.13 -8.18
CA HIS A 191 -5.44 -23.70 -8.42
C HIS A 191 -6.42 -22.63 -8.90
N TYR A 192 -7.15 -22.93 -9.98
CA TYR A 192 -8.18 -22.04 -10.49
C TYR A 192 -9.39 -22.03 -9.56
N ASN A 193 -9.65 -20.88 -8.94
CA ASN A 193 -10.72 -20.71 -7.95
C ASN A 193 -11.96 -19.99 -8.50
N GLY A 194 -12.00 -19.72 -9.82
CA GLY A 194 -13.09 -18.99 -10.49
C GLY A 194 -12.68 -17.59 -10.95
N ILE A 195 -13.62 -16.86 -11.56
CA ILE A 195 -13.41 -15.47 -12.03
C ILE A 195 -14.22 -14.46 -11.21
N VAL A 196 -15.49 -14.79 -10.90
CA VAL A 196 -16.40 -13.91 -10.16
C VAL A 196 -16.98 -14.65 -8.96
N SER A 197 -16.95 -14.02 -7.79
CA SER A 197 -17.68 -14.50 -6.62
C SER A 197 -18.34 -13.35 -5.87
N ALA A 198 -19.27 -13.69 -4.97
CA ALA A 198 -19.73 -12.73 -3.98
C ALA A 198 -18.53 -12.27 -3.12
N PRO A 199 -18.52 -10.99 -2.67
CA PRO A 199 -17.48 -10.49 -1.79
C PRO A 199 -17.34 -11.37 -0.53
N PRO A 200 -16.14 -11.85 -0.19
CA PRO A 200 -15.89 -12.53 1.08
C PRO A 200 -16.33 -11.69 2.28
N SER A 201 -16.67 -12.35 3.39
CA SER A 201 -17.02 -11.66 4.63
C SER A 201 -15.81 -10.89 5.18
N VAL A 202 -16.03 -9.64 5.59
CA VAL A 202 -15.01 -8.79 6.22
C VAL A 202 -14.98 -8.93 7.74
N MET A 203 -15.88 -9.72 8.33
CA MET A 203 -16.07 -9.80 9.79
C MET A 203 -14.87 -10.36 10.54
N THR A 204 -13.99 -11.12 9.87
CA THR A 204 -12.78 -11.69 10.48
C THR A 204 -11.70 -10.63 10.76
N VAL A 205 -11.81 -9.44 10.15
CA VAL A 205 -10.83 -8.36 10.24
C VAL A 205 -11.44 -7.09 10.82
N VAL A 206 -12.64 -6.71 10.36
CA VAL A 206 -13.35 -5.50 10.81
C VAL A 206 -13.84 -5.69 12.24
N GLY A 207 -13.47 -4.75 13.13
CA GLY A 207 -13.94 -4.75 14.53
C GLY A 207 -13.09 -5.57 15.50
N HIS A 208 -12.03 -6.23 15.02
CA HIS A 208 -11.06 -6.96 15.85
C HIS A 208 -9.84 -6.11 16.26
N VAL A 209 -9.83 -4.82 15.94
CA VAL A 209 -8.74 -3.90 16.30
C VAL A 209 -8.74 -3.66 17.81
N ASP A 210 -7.61 -3.96 18.47
CA ASP A 210 -7.47 -3.76 19.91
C ASP A 210 -6.99 -2.34 20.23
N LEU A 211 -7.96 -1.43 20.42
CA LEU A 211 -7.71 -0.03 20.75
C LEU A 211 -7.21 0.18 22.18
N ALA A 212 -7.65 -0.66 23.11
CA ALA A 212 -7.32 -0.52 24.53
C ALA A 212 -5.93 -1.09 24.82
N GLY A 213 -5.62 -2.29 24.30
CA GLY A 213 -4.32 -2.92 24.45
C GLY A 213 -3.20 -2.21 23.71
N SER A 214 -3.52 -1.49 22.63
CA SER A 214 -2.55 -0.68 21.89
C SER A 214 -2.20 0.66 22.56
N PHE A 215 -3.01 1.17 23.49
CA PHE A 215 -2.76 2.41 24.21
C PHE A 215 -1.86 2.20 25.44
N ASN A 216 -0.67 1.63 25.21
CA ASN A 216 0.33 1.35 26.24
C ASN A 216 1.58 2.21 26.00
N LEU A 217 2.21 2.71 27.08
CA LEU A 217 3.47 3.47 27.00
C LEU A 217 4.58 2.70 26.26
N GLY A 218 4.61 1.37 26.37
CA GLY A 218 5.58 0.53 25.66
C GLY A 218 5.42 0.54 24.13
N LEU A 219 4.23 0.89 23.62
CA LEU A 219 3.94 0.99 22.20
C LEU A 219 3.99 2.43 21.67
N ALA A 220 4.23 3.41 22.54
CA ALA A 220 4.30 4.82 22.16
C ALA A 220 5.34 5.07 21.06
N GLY A 221 6.50 4.40 21.12
CA GLY A 221 7.53 4.48 20.08
C GLY A 221 7.06 3.92 18.73
N VAL A 222 6.28 2.83 18.74
CA VAL A 222 5.71 2.22 17.53
C VAL A 222 4.62 3.11 16.93
N ILE A 223 3.71 3.62 17.76
CA ILE A 223 2.65 4.57 17.38
C ILE A 223 3.28 5.81 16.74
N PHE A 224 4.29 6.37 17.39
CA PHE A 224 5.01 7.55 16.89
C PHE A 224 5.72 7.26 15.57
N SER A 225 6.33 6.08 15.43
CA SER A 225 6.97 5.66 14.18
C SER A 225 5.96 5.55 13.03
N PHE A 226 4.81 4.92 13.25
CA PHE A 226 3.73 4.87 12.24
C PHE A 226 3.23 6.26 11.87
N MET A 227 3.00 7.13 12.86
CA MET A 227 2.58 8.51 12.63
C MET A 227 3.58 9.27 11.76
N LEU A 228 4.88 9.17 12.08
CA LEU A 228 5.93 9.83 11.30
C LEU A 228 6.03 9.27 9.88
N VAL A 229 6.13 7.95 9.72
CA VAL A 229 6.22 7.33 8.39
C VAL A 229 5.03 7.73 7.54
N ASN A 230 3.80 7.67 8.08
CA ASN A 230 2.60 8.09 7.36
C ASN A 230 2.61 9.59 7.01
N LEU A 231 3.03 10.45 7.96
CA LEU A 231 3.17 11.88 7.72
C LEU A 231 4.06 12.16 6.50
N PHE A 232 5.22 11.51 6.44
CA PHE A 232 6.19 11.72 5.36
C PHE A 232 5.75 11.11 4.04
N ASP A 233 5.23 9.89 4.05
CA ASP A 233 4.83 9.15 2.86
C ASP A 233 3.65 9.84 2.15
N SER A 234 2.60 10.14 2.91
CA SER A 234 1.43 10.82 2.37
C SER A 234 1.75 12.23 1.87
N SER A 235 2.46 13.02 2.68
CA SER A 235 2.76 14.41 2.31
C SER A 235 3.75 14.49 1.14
N GLY A 236 4.76 13.61 1.13
CA GLY A 236 5.73 13.51 0.04
C GLY A 236 5.06 13.11 -1.26
N THR A 237 4.15 12.13 -1.21
CA THR A 237 3.45 11.65 -2.40
C THR A 237 2.42 12.64 -2.92
N LEU A 238 1.65 13.30 -2.04
CA LEU A 238 0.74 14.38 -2.45
C LEU A 238 1.48 15.49 -3.19
N ILE A 239 2.61 15.95 -2.65
CA ILE A 239 3.44 16.95 -3.32
C ILE A 239 4.00 16.40 -4.63
N GLY A 240 4.58 15.20 -4.65
CA GLY A 240 5.20 14.64 -5.84
C GLY A 240 4.21 14.45 -7.00
N VAL A 241 2.99 13.98 -6.71
CA VAL A 241 1.95 13.81 -7.73
C VAL A 241 1.40 15.17 -8.20
N THR A 242 1.18 16.11 -7.30
CA THR A 242 0.65 17.44 -7.65
C THR A 242 1.67 18.30 -8.39
N ASP A 243 2.95 18.19 -8.06
CA ASP A 243 4.06 18.81 -8.77
C ASP A 243 4.15 18.27 -10.21
N LYS A 244 4.14 16.95 -10.39
CA LYS A 244 4.09 16.33 -11.72
C LYS A 244 2.82 16.69 -12.51
N ALA A 245 1.74 17.08 -11.82
CA ALA A 245 0.51 17.57 -12.43
C ALA A 245 0.57 19.04 -12.84
N GLY A 246 1.63 19.77 -12.49
CA GLY A 246 1.72 21.22 -12.65
C GLY A 246 0.72 21.96 -11.76
N LEU A 247 0.32 21.36 -10.64
CA LEU A 247 -0.64 21.93 -9.67
C LEU A 247 0.05 22.47 -8.42
N ALA A 248 1.27 22.00 -8.10
CA ALA A 248 2.05 22.52 -6.98
C ALA A 248 2.85 23.75 -7.40
N ASP A 249 3.01 24.71 -6.47
CA ASP A 249 3.95 25.81 -6.62
C ASP A 249 5.36 25.43 -6.13
N GLU A 250 6.34 26.32 -6.34
CA GLU A 250 7.74 26.13 -5.91
C GLU A 250 7.89 25.91 -4.39
N LYS A 251 6.87 26.26 -3.61
CA LYS A 251 6.83 26.09 -2.14
C LYS A 251 6.09 24.80 -1.73
N GLY A 252 5.70 23.96 -2.69
CA GLY A 252 5.00 22.70 -2.47
C GLY A 252 3.53 22.84 -2.06
N LYS A 253 2.94 24.02 -2.24
CA LYS A 253 1.53 24.28 -1.97
C LYS A 253 0.72 24.03 -3.24
N PHE A 254 -0.41 23.33 -3.08
CA PHE A 254 -1.30 22.98 -4.18
C PHE A 254 -2.77 23.34 -3.86
N PRO A 255 -3.64 23.45 -4.89
CA PRO A 255 -5.06 23.72 -4.70
C PRO A 255 -5.70 22.75 -3.72
N ARG A 256 -6.55 23.29 -2.82
CA ARG A 256 -7.33 22.49 -1.86
C ARG A 256 -6.50 21.53 -0.99
N MET A 257 -5.25 21.91 -0.70
CA MET A 257 -4.33 21.13 0.15
C MET A 257 -4.95 20.76 1.51
N LYS A 258 -5.67 21.67 2.15
CA LYS A 258 -6.34 21.36 3.43
C LYS A 258 -7.31 20.19 3.29
N GLN A 259 -8.18 20.24 2.28
CA GLN A 259 -9.15 19.19 1.99
C GLN A 259 -8.45 17.86 1.69
N ALA A 260 -7.37 17.89 0.92
CA ALA A 260 -6.59 16.70 0.61
C ALA A 260 -6.01 16.04 1.88
N LEU A 261 -5.41 16.84 2.78
CA LEU A 261 -4.85 16.34 4.03
C LEU A 261 -5.94 15.80 4.97
N TYR A 262 -7.12 16.43 5.01
CA TYR A 262 -8.25 15.91 5.79
C TYR A 262 -8.74 14.57 5.25
N VAL A 263 -8.93 14.47 3.93
CA VAL A 263 -9.35 13.21 3.29
C VAL A 263 -8.34 12.11 3.57
N ASP A 264 -7.06 12.41 3.43
CA ASP A 264 -5.97 11.47 3.72
C ASP A 264 -5.98 10.98 5.17
N SER A 265 -6.06 11.90 6.15
CA SER A 265 -6.09 11.53 7.57
C SER A 265 -7.36 10.79 7.97
N ILE A 266 -8.53 11.18 7.44
CA ILE A 266 -9.79 10.48 7.71
C ILE A 266 -9.73 9.08 7.10
N SER A 267 -9.26 8.95 5.86
CA SER A 267 -9.10 7.64 5.21
C SER A 267 -8.10 6.76 5.95
N SER A 268 -7.02 7.34 6.49
CA SER A 268 -6.05 6.67 7.36
C SER A 268 -6.71 6.09 8.63
N VAL A 269 -7.50 6.91 9.33
CA VAL A 269 -8.21 6.49 10.56
C VAL A 269 -9.26 5.43 10.23
N THR A 270 -10.05 5.64 9.18
CA THR A 270 -11.07 4.66 8.76
C THR A 270 -10.42 3.35 8.31
N GLY A 271 -9.32 3.40 7.56
CA GLY A 271 -8.59 2.23 7.11
C GLY A 271 -8.09 1.39 8.28
N SER A 272 -7.30 2.00 9.15
CA SER A 272 -6.77 1.37 10.37
C SER A 272 -7.86 0.78 11.26
N PHE A 273 -9.03 1.42 11.34
CA PHE A 273 -10.16 0.91 12.12
C PHE A 273 -10.83 -0.32 11.50
N ILE A 274 -10.99 -0.35 10.17
CA ILE A 274 -11.61 -1.49 9.47
C ILE A 274 -10.61 -2.64 9.22
N GLY A 275 -9.44 -2.60 9.84
CA GLY A 275 -8.42 -3.65 9.79
C GLY A 275 -7.68 -3.72 8.44
N THR A 276 -7.60 -2.62 7.72
CA THR A 276 -6.55 -2.39 6.73
C THR A 276 -5.55 -1.41 7.32
N SER A 277 -4.30 -1.37 6.89
CA SER A 277 -3.38 -0.35 7.42
C SER A 277 -3.82 1.07 7.05
N SER A 278 -3.05 2.06 7.54
CA SER A 278 -3.26 3.46 7.21
C SER A 278 -3.23 3.69 5.69
N VAL A 279 -4.21 4.45 5.20
CA VAL A 279 -4.33 4.85 3.80
C VAL A 279 -3.44 6.05 3.52
N THR A 280 -2.75 6.04 2.39
CA THR A 280 -1.90 7.12 1.92
C THR A 280 -2.21 7.49 0.47
N ALA A 281 -1.72 8.65 0.03
CA ALA A 281 -1.67 9.01 -1.38
C ALA A 281 -0.71 8.09 -2.14
N TYR A 282 -1.10 7.65 -3.33
CA TYR A 282 -0.32 6.71 -4.15
C TYR A 282 0.48 7.42 -5.24
N ILE A 283 1.78 7.11 -5.34
CA ILE A 283 2.71 7.72 -6.30
C ILE A 283 2.42 7.24 -7.74
N GLU A 284 1.77 6.09 -7.86
CA GLU A 284 1.21 5.51 -9.08
C GLU A 284 0.25 6.48 -9.77
N SER A 285 -0.40 7.38 -9.03
CA SER A 285 -1.20 8.48 -9.57
C SER A 285 -0.42 9.35 -10.57
N SER A 286 0.91 9.42 -10.42
CA SER A 286 1.82 10.12 -11.33
C SER A 286 1.74 9.60 -12.77
N SER A 287 1.36 8.33 -12.99
CA SER A 287 1.17 7.74 -14.33
C SER A 287 -0.11 8.26 -15.01
N GLY A 288 -1.19 8.40 -14.23
CA GLY A 288 -2.45 8.98 -14.73
C GLY A 288 -2.32 10.46 -14.98
N VAL A 289 -1.53 11.15 -14.15
CA VAL A 289 -1.19 12.55 -14.33
C VAL A 289 -0.31 12.76 -15.58
N SER A 290 0.66 11.88 -15.86
CA SER A 290 1.50 12.03 -17.07
C SER A 290 0.72 11.92 -18.38
N VAL A 291 -0.40 11.19 -18.39
CA VAL A 291 -1.28 11.07 -19.57
C VAL A 291 -2.43 12.09 -19.60
N GLY A 292 -2.36 13.14 -18.78
CA GLY A 292 -3.31 14.27 -18.80
C GLY A 292 -4.32 14.34 -17.64
N GLY A 293 -4.21 13.48 -16.63
CA GLY A 293 -5.03 13.56 -15.43
C GLY A 293 -4.78 14.84 -14.62
N ARG A 294 -5.80 15.68 -14.44
CA ARG A 294 -5.68 16.97 -13.73
C ARG A 294 -6.78 17.25 -12.71
N THR A 295 -7.85 16.47 -12.72
CA THR A 295 -9.05 16.71 -11.89
C THR A 295 -9.35 15.52 -10.99
N GLY A 296 -10.18 15.75 -9.98
CA GLY A 296 -10.65 14.71 -9.06
C GLY A 296 -11.41 13.57 -9.72
N LEU A 297 -11.93 13.76 -10.94
CA LEU A 297 -12.56 12.70 -11.72
C LEU A 297 -11.63 11.50 -11.90
N THR A 298 -10.31 11.72 -12.01
CA THR A 298 -9.38 10.59 -12.14
C THR A 298 -9.35 9.73 -10.88
N ALA A 299 -9.42 10.33 -9.69
CA ALA A 299 -9.46 9.62 -8.41
C ALA A 299 -10.83 8.93 -8.19
N VAL A 300 -11.93 9.57 -8.58
CA VAL A 300 -13.27 8.95 -8.52
C VAL A 300 -13.33 7.69 -9.41
N VAL A 301 -12.85 7.77 -10.65
CA VAL A 301 -12.83 6.61 -11.57
C VAL A 301 -12.01 5.48 -10.98
N VAL A 302 -10.85 5.77 -10.37
CA VAL A 302 -10.04 4.76 -9.69
C VAL A 302 -10.82 4.09 -8.57
N GLY A 303 -11.47 4.87 -7.70
CA GLY A 303 -12.23 4.31 -6.59
C GLY A 303 -13.42 3.45 -7.04
N LEU A 304 -14.12 3.86 -8.10
CA LEU A 304 -15.17 3.04 -8.72
C LEU A 304 -14.62 1.72 -9.28
N LEU A 305 -13.45 1.75 -9.93
CA LEU A 305 -12.79 0.54 -10.43
C LEU A 305 -12.40 -0.41 -9.28
N PHE A 306 -11.93 0.11 -8.13
CA PHE A 306 -11.67 -0.72 -6.95
C PHE A 306 -12.94 -1.38 -6.39
N LEU A 307 -14.09 -0.71 -6.42
CA LEU A 307 -15.36 -1.34 -6.04
C LEU A 307 -15.72 -2.50 -6.98
N LEU A 308 -15.45 -2.35 -8.28
CA LEU A 308 -15.69 -3.42 -9.26
C LEU A 308 -14.74 -4.62 -9.07
N VAL A 309 -13.50 -4.37 -8.64
CA VAL A 309 -12.52 -5.44 -8.37
C VAL A 309 -12.96 -6.36 -7.24
N ILE A 310 -13.81 -5.91 -6.31
CA ILE A 310 -14.29 -6.75 -5.20
C ILE A 310 -14.95 -8.05 -5.72
N PHE A 311 -15.66 -7.98 -6.85
CA PHE A 311 -16.30 -9.14 -7.48
C PHE A 311 -15.31 -10.10 -8.13
N LEU A 312 -14.05 -9.68 -8.33
CA LEU A 312 -12.95 -10.48 -8.87
C LEU A 312 -12.10 -11.13 -7.76
N SER A 313 -12.62 -11.26 -6.54
CA SER A 313 -11.92 -11.88 -5.41
C SER A 313 -11.31 -13.27 -5.69
N PRO A 314 -11.94 -14.17 -6.48
CA PRO A 314 -11.34 -15.48 -6.75
C PRO A 314 -10.00 -15.39 -7.50
N LEU A 315 -9.87 -14.40 -8.39
CA LEU A 315 -8.62 -14.17 -9.13
C LEU A 315 -7.51 -13.68 -8.19
N ALA A 316 -7.84 -12.92 -7.16
CA ALA A 316 -6.85 -12.47 -6.18
C ALA A 316 -6.32 -13.59 -5.30
N GLY A 317 -7.17 -14.58 -4.97
CA GLY A 317 -6.74 -15.78 -4.26
C GLY A 317 -5.86 -16.73 -5.09
N MET A 318 -5.76 -16.54 -6.40
CA MET A 318 -4.91 -17.36 -7.28
C MET A 318 -3.46 -16.86 -7.33
N VAL A 319 -3.19 -15.61 -6.94
CA VAL A 319 -1.86 -15.01 -7.11
C VAL A 319 -0.89 -15.59 -6.08
N PRO A 320 0.15 -16.33 -6.50
CA PRO A 320 1.11 -16.93 -5.58
C PRO A 320 2.03 -15.86 -4.98
N GLY A 321 2.61 -16.14 -3.81
CA GLY A 321 3.46 -15.18 -3.09
C GLY A 321 4.77 -14.80 -3.79
N TYR A 322 5.16 -15.54 -4.84
CA TYR A 322 6.36 -15.27 -5.65
C TYR A 322 6.08 -14.40 -6.89
N ALA A 323 4.81 -14.09 -7.19
CA ALA A 323 4.37 -13.41 -8.43
C ALA A 323 4.49 -11.89 -8.40
#